data_AF-A0A809YVP6-F1
#
_entry.id   AF-A0A809YVP6-F1
#
_cell.length_a   1.000
_cell.length_b   1.000
_cell.length_c   1.000
_cell.angle_alpha   90.00
_cell.angle_beta   90.00
_cell.angle_gamma   90.00
#
_symmetry.space_group_name_H-M   'P 1'
#
loop_
_entity.id
_entity.type
_entity.pdbx_description
1 polymer ?
#
loop_
_entity_poly.entity_id
_entity_poly.type
_entity_poly.pdbx_seq_one_letter_code
_entity_poly.pdbx_strand_id
1 'polypeptide(L)'
;MSKAELSIIDEVESALRIGSAEKGLETARRVTDLFLSSAGSFDDEQIALFDEVLERLIGTIELRAIADMGARVALAEISAQLAPIAQAPPSVIRRLANNDEIRIAGPVLQESARLDDGELVKIASSKGEPHLLAVAGRWWLKEIVTDALLARRYPSVSRRLAANPGARVSGNGFAVIVGQAEGDPELAVSVGVRVDLPSELRRQLLRSATDTVRTRLLSARRRICSRKSRARSPPLPPASRARCPVSAISKAPSAPSQVSRHPASSTRRRCSALPSSGAMKKPSRRWRCCRNPPSR
;
A
#
# COMPACT_ATOMS: atom_id res chain seq x y z
N MET A 1 -17.76 18.34 -23.29
CA MET A 1 -19.06 17.69 -22.99
C MET A 1 -20.10 18.23 -23.93
N SER A 2 -20.83 17.34 -24.58
CA SER A 2 -21.97 17.65 -25.44
C SER A 2 -23.23 17.85 -24.60
N LYS A 3 -24.19 18.60 -25.14
CA LYS A 3 -25.50 18.81 -24.49
C LYS A 3 -26.31 17.51 -24.34
N ALA A 4 -26.01 16.49 -25.14
CA ALA A 4 -26.67 15.19 -25.11
C ALA A 4 -26.24 14.32 -23.91
N GLU A 5 -24.94 14.33 -23.58
CA GLU A 5 -24.42 13.56 -22.43
C GLU A 5 -25.04 14.04 -21.11
N LEU A 6 -25.08 15.35 -20.89
CA LEU A 6 -25.74 15.96 -19.72
C LEU A 6 -27.23 15.58 -19.65
N SER A 7 -27.94 15.60 -20.79
CA SER A 7 -29.36 15.25 -20.85
C SER A 7 -29.65 13.82 -20.39
N ILE A 8 -28.77 12.86 -20.70
CA ILE A 8 -28.93 11.46 -20.30
C ILE A 8 -28.67 11.28 -18.80
N ILE A 9 -27.66 11.99 -18.25
CA ILE A 9 -27.35 11.98 -16.82
C ILE A 9 -28.53 12.56 -16.02
N ASP A 10 -29.07 13.70 -16.45
CA ASP A 10 -30.20 14.37 -15.81
C ASP A 10 -31.51 13.54 -15.90
N GLU A 11 -31.72 12.80 -16.99
CA GLU A 11 -32.87 11.90 -17.16
C GLU A 11 -32.78 10.69 -16.22
N VAL A 12 -31.59 10.06 -16.12
CA VAL A 12 -31.33 8.98 -15.17
C VAL A 12 -31.52 9.48 -13.73
N GLU A 13 -30.98 10.64 -13.36
CA GLU A 13 -31.15 11.21 -12.03
C GLU A 13 -32.63 11.51 -11.71
N SER A 14 -33.36 12.10 -12.67
CA SER A 14 -34.79 12.40 -12.51
C SER A 14 -35.62 11.14 -12.29
N ALA A 15 -35.37 10.08 -13.07
CA ALA A 15 -36.03 8.78 -12.91
C ALA A 15 -35.74 8.15 -11.54
N LEU A 16 -34.56 8.40 -10.95
CA LEU A 16 -34.16 7.86 -9.65
C LEU A 16 -34.72 8.65 -8.47
N ARG A 17 -34.83 9.97 -8.60
CA ARG A 17 -35.51 10.84 -7.62
C ARG A 17 -37.01 10.52 -7.53
N ILE A 18 -37.65 10.25 -8.67
CA ILE A 18 -39.07 9.85 -8.76
C ILE A 18 -39.27 8.36 -8.39
N GLY A 19 -38.29 7.51 -8.67
CA GLY A 19 -38.34 6.08 -8.38
C GLY A 19 -38.22 5.73 -6.89
N SER A 20 -38.64 4.52 -6.53
CA SER A 20 -38.57 4.01 -5.15
C SER A 20 -37.13 3.94 -4.63
N ALA A 21 -36.99 3.92 -3.29
CA ALA A 21 -35.71 3.76 -2.61
C ALA A 21 -34.89 2.59 -3.19
N GLU A 22 -35.54 1.42 -3.25
CA GLU A 22 -35.01 0.14 -3.72
C GLU A 22 -34.52 0.17 -5.18
N LYS A 23 -35.30 0.75 -6.11
CA LYS A 23 -34.87 0.92 -7.51
C LYS A 23 -33.62 1.79 -7.62
N GLY A 24 -33.48 2.81 -6.76
CA GLY A 24 -32.27 3.63 -6.72
C GLY A 24 -31.02 2.87 -6.29
N LEU A 25 -31.15 2.01 -5.27
CA LEU A 25 -30.07 1.13 -4.82
C LEU A 25 -29.70 0.11 -5.89
N GLU A 26 -30.68 -0.47 -6.56
CA GLU A 26 -30.47 -1.44 -7.64
C GLU A 26 -29.75 -0.79 -8.84
N THR A 27 -30.16 0.41 -9.27
CA THR A 27 -29.48 1.12 -10.35
C THR A 27 -28.03 1.43 -9.99
N ALA A 28 -27.74 1.91 -8.78
CA ALA A 28 -26.37 2.20 -8.38
C ALA A 28 -25.49 0.94 -8.30
N ARG A 29 -26.04 -0.19 -7.82
CA ARG A 29 -25.35 -1.48 -7.89
C ARG A 29 -25.05 -1.87 -9.35
N ARG A 30 -26.06 -1.86 -10.23
CA ARG A 30 -25.88 -2.20 -11.66
C ARG A 30 -24.86 -1.30 -12.38
N VAL A 31 -24.84 0.00 -12.11
CA VAL A 31 -23.84 0.93 -12.71
C VAL A 31 -22.45 0.69 -12.12
N THR A 32 -22.35 0.38 -10.82
CA THR A 32 -21.08 0.00 -10.19
C THR A 32 -20.56 -1.32 -10.75
N ASP A 33 -21.41 -2.34 -10.89
CA ASP A 33 -21.06 -3.65 -11.47
C ASP A 33 -20.63 -3.54 -12.94
N LEU A 34 -21.28 -2.65 -13.72
CA LEU A 34 -20.88 -2.33 -15.08
C LEU A 34 -19.48 -1.68 -15.14
N PHE A 35 -19.20 -0.74 -14.23
CA PHE A 35 -17.88 -0.15 -14.11
C PHE A 35 -16.83 -1.19 -13.70
N LEU A 36 -17.13 -2.03 -12.71
CA LEU A 36 -16.21 -3.08 -12.22
C LEU A 36 -15.90 -4.15 -13.27
N SER A 37 -16.88 -4.50 -14.11
CA SER A 37 -16.73 -5.50 -15.19
C SER A 37 -15.69 -5.11 -16.24
N SER A 38 -15.43 -3.80 -16.40
CA SER A 38 -14.46 -3.24 -17.35
C SER A 38 -13.39 -2.36 -16.66
N ALA A 39 -13.24 -2.47 -15.33
CA ALA A 39 -12.28 -1.70 -14.55
C ALA A 39 -10.84 -2.07 -14.94
N GLY A 40 -10.20 -1.21 -15.74
CA GLY A 40 -8.89 -1.46 -16.33
C GLY A 40 -8.82 -1.25 -17.85
N SER A 41 -9.96 -1.17 -18.54
CA SER A 41 -10.03 -0.89 -19.99
C SER A 41 -10.61 0.48 -20.35
N PHE A 42 -11.09 1.24 -19.36
CA PHE A 42 -11.58 2.60 -19.57
C PHE A 42 -10.43 3.61 -19.68
N ASP A 43 -10.61 4.61 -20.53
CA ASP A 43 -9.80 5.82 -20.58
C ASP A 43 -10.27 6.86 -19.55
N ASP A 44 -9.51 7.96 -19.41
CA ASP A 44 -9.81 9.00 -18.41
C ASP A 44 -11.10 9.79 -18.70
N GLU A 45 -11.55 9.86 -19.96
CA GLU A 45 -12.80 10.54 -20.36
C GLU A 45 -14.01 9.69 -19.97
N GLN A 46 -13.94 8.38 -20.21
CA GLN A 46 -14.93 7.40 -19.76
C GLN A 46 -14.99 7.32 -18.23
N ILE A 47 -13.84 7.33 -17.55
CA ILE A 47 -13.79 7.37 -16.08
C ILE A 47 -14.45 8.65 -15.54
N ALA A 48 -14.26 9.80 -16.19
CA ALA A 48 -14.92 11.05 -15.78
C ALA A 48 -16.45 10.98 -15.94
N LEU A 49 -16.97 10.42 -17.04
CA LEU A 49 -18.41 10.21 -17.21
C LEU A 49 -18.99 9.28 -16.13
N PHE A 50 -18.29 8.19 -15.80
CA PHE A 50 -18.70 7.30 -14.70
C PHE A 50 -18.60 7.99 -13.32
N ASP A 51 -17.62 8.86 -13.08
CA ASP A 51 -17.49 9.66 -11.86
C ASP A 51 -18.72 10.56 -11.67
N GLU A 52 -19.09 11.30 -12.71
CA GLU A 52 -20.24 12.21 -12.69
C GLU A 52 -21.59 11.52 -12.46
N VAL A 53 -21.79 10.33 -13.05
CA VAL A 53 -22.98 9.53 -12.83
C VAL A 53 -22.97 8.94 -11.42
N LEU A 54 -21.91 8.22 -11.03
CA LEU A 54 -21.83 7.54 -9.74
C LEU A 54 -21.84 8.53 -8.56
N GLU A 55 -21.30 9.74 -8.70
CA GLU A 55 -21.36 10.77 -7.65
C GLU A 55 -22.80 11.24 -7.39
N ARG A 56 -23.60 11.45 -8.44
CA ARG A 56 -25.04 11.78 -8.33
C ARG A 56 -25.85 10.63 -7.75
N LEU A 57 -25.57 9.39 -8.20
CA LEU A 57 -26.18 8.17 -7.66
C LEU A 57 -25.91 8.02 -6.17
N ILE A 58 -24.64 8.07 -5.77
CA ILE A 58 -24.20 7.96 -4.37
C ILE A 58 -24.80 9.08 -3.54
N GLY A 59 -24.83 10.32 -4.03
CA GLY A 59 -25.46 11.43 -3.30
C GLY A 59 -26.96 11.24 -3.06
N THR A 60 -27.69 10.68 -4.03
CA THR A 60 -29.10 10.32 -3.87
C THR A 60 -29.28 9.22 -2.82
N ILE A 61 -28.36 8.26 -2.76
CA ILE A 61 -28.40 7.18 -1.76
C ILE A 61 -27.98 7.67 -0.37
N GLU A 62 -27.00 8.56 -0.25
CA GLU A 62 -26.57 9.15 1.03
C GLU A 62 -27.73 9.88 1.73
N LEU A 63 -28.54 10.63 0.98
CA LEU A 63 -29.74 11.28 1.51
C LEU A 63 -30.76 10.25 2.03
N ARG A 64 -30.94 9.13 1.32
CA ARG A 64 -31.81 8.02 1.75
C ARG A 64 -31.24 7.27 2.96
N ALA A 65 -29.91 7.13 3.01
CA ALA A 65 -29.16 6.49 4.09
C ALA A 65 -29.24 7.23 5.43
N ILE A 66 -29.81 8.43 5.49
CA ILE A 66 -30.16 9.09 6.77
C ILE A 66 -31.26 8.31 7.50
N ALA A 67 -32.28 7.83 6.77
CA ALA A 67 -33.42 7.11 7.33
C ALA A 67 -33.35 5.58 7.13
N ASP A 68 -32.84 5.12 5.99
CA ASP A 68 -32.85 3.71 5.61
C ASP A 68 -31.53 2.99 5.97
N MET A 69 -31.64 1.80 6.57
CA MET A 69 -30.50 0.92 6.84
C MET A 69 -30.05 0.15 5.59
N GLY A 70 -30.96 -0.16 4.67
CA GLY A 70 -30.64 -0.82 3.39
C GLY A 70 -29.72 0.05 2.53
N ALA A 71 -30.03 1.35 2.40
CA ALA A 71 -29.20 2.34 1.75
C ALA A 71 -27.80 2.48 2.37
N ARG A 72 -27.66 2.47 3.71
CA ARG A 72 -26.35 2.46 4.38
C ARG A 72 -25.51 1.23 4.02
N VAL A 73 -26.13 0.05 4.04
CA VAL A 73 -25.45 -1.21 3.68
C VAL A 73 -25.00 -1.19 2.22
N ALA A 74 -25.86 -0.75 1.30
CA ALA A 74 -25.51 -0.64 -0.12
C ALA A 74 -24.33 0.34 -0.38
N LEU A 75 -24.26 1.47 0.35
CA LEU A 75 -23.10 2.38 0.25
C LEU A 75 -21.81 1.75 0.79
N ALA A 76 -21.89 1.00 1.89
CA ALA A 76 -20.74 0.28 2.42
C ALA A 76 -20.24 -0.82 1.46
N GLU A 77 -21.17 -1.53 0.79
CA GLU A 77 -20.85 -2.49 -0.28
C GLU A 77 -20.14 -1.82 -1.46
N ILE A 78 -20.71 -0.74 -2.02
CA ILE A 78 -20.12 0.02 -3.13
C ILE A 78 -18.72 0.56 -2.75
N SER A 79 -18.57 1.08 -1.53
CA SER A 79 -17.28 1.53 -1.02
C SER A 79 -16.25 0.40 -0.94
N ALA A 80 -16.62 -0.76 -0.40
CA ALA A 80 -15.73 -1.92 -0.33
C ALA A 80 -15.34 -2.46 -1.71
N GLN A 81 -16.25 -2.40 -2.69
CA GLN A 81 -15.98 -2.80 -4.07
C GLN A 81 -15.03 -1.83 -4.80
N LEU A 82 -15.21 -0.52 -4.63
CA LEU A 82 -14.41 0.51 -5.29
C LEU A 82 -13.03 0.74 -4.62
N ALA A 83 -12.91 0.49 -3.32
CA ALA A 83 -11.70 0.71 -2.55
C ALA A 83 -10.40 0.10 -3.16
N PRO A 84 -10.35 -1.16 -3.61
CA PRO A 84 -9.14 -1.73 -4.21
C PRO A 84 -8.88 -1.31 -5.67
N ILE A 85 -9.80 -0.60 -6.32
CA ILE A 85 -9.73 -0.32 -7.76
C ILE A 85 -8.85 0.91 -8.02
N ALA A 86 -7.66 0.69 -8.60
CA ALA A 86 -6.69 1.75 -8.88
C ALA A 86 -7.21 2.85 -9.83
N GLN A 87 -8.14 2.50 -10.73
CA GLN A 87 -8.79 3.44 -11.65
C GLN A 87 -10.15 3.97 -11.13
N ALA A 88 -10.53 3.73 -9.86
CA ALA A 88 -11.83 4.14 -9.33
C ALA A 88 -12.16 5.63 -9.59
N PRO A 89 -13.43 6.01 -9.75
CA PRO A 89 -13.79 7.39 -10.05
C PRO A 89 -13.42 8.34 -8.89
N PRO A 90 -12.69 9.43 -9.15
CA PRO A 90 -12.00 10.16 -8.08
C PRO A 90 -12.93 10.96 -7.16
N SER A 91 -14.02 11.55 -7.68
CA SER A 91 -14.98 12.32 -6.88
C SER A 91 -15.83 11.38 -6.02
N VAL A 92 -16.21 10.23 -6.56
CA VAL A 92 -16.81 9.12 -5.80
C VAL A 92 -15.92 8.70 -4.62
N ILE A 93 -14.63 8.43 -4.85
CA ILE A 93 -13.72 8.00 -3.77
C ILE A 93 -13.57 9.10 -2.71
N ARG A 94 -13.41 10.38 -3.11
CA ARG A 94 -13.39 11.53 -2.18
C ARG A 94 -14.65 11.57 -1.33
N ARG A 95 -15.82 11.43 -1.96
CA ARG A 95 -17.13 11.52 -1.30
C ARG A 95 -17.29 10.43 -0.25
N LEU A 96 -17.04 9.18 -0.62
CA LEU A 96 -17.08 8.02 0.29
C LEU A 96 -16.07 8.16 1.43
N ALA A 97 -14.85 8.65 1.17
CA ALA A 97 -13.82 8.84 2.20
C ALA A 97 -14.15 9.96 3.21
N ASN A 98 -14.98 10.93 2.81
CA ASN A 98 -15.48 12.01 3.67
C ASN A 98 -16.81 11.67 4.37
N ASN A 99 -17.39 10.50 4.14
CA ASN A 99 -18.61 10.07 4.81
C ASN A 99 -18.39 9.87 6.32
N ASP A 100 -19.35 10.27 7.16
CA ASP A 100 -19.22 10.18 8.62
C ASP A 100 -19.41 8.76 9.18
N GLU A 101 -20.07 7.86 8.44
CA GLU A 101 -20.14 6.45 8.85
C GLU A 101 -18.86 5.70 8.46
N ILE A 102 -18.11 5.22 9.47
CA ILE A 102 -16.85 4.49 9.25
C ILE A 102 -17.02 3.17 8.48
N ARG A 103 -18.22 2.59 8.42
CA ARG A 103 -18.50 1.43 7.55
C ARG A 103 -18.43 1.79 6.07
N ILE A 104 -18.77 3.04 5.72
CA ILE A 104 -18.72 3.57 4.36
C ILE A 104 -17.33 4.13 4.07
N ALA A 105 -16.76 4.96 4.95
CA ALA A 105 -15.44 5.55 4.71
C ALA A 105 -14.26 4.58 4.90
N GLY A 106 -14.39 3.58 5.76
CA GLY A 106 -13.30 2.70 6.19
C GLY A 106 -12.54 1.98 5.07
N PRO A 107 -13.22 1.31 4.12
CA PRO A 107 -12.56 0.60 3.02
C PRO A 107 -11.72 1.53 2.13
N VAL A 108 -12.30 2.62 1.64
CA VAL A 108 -11.60 3.57 0.76
C VAL A 108 -10.43 4.26 1.47
N LEU A 109 -10.56 4.59 2.77
CA LEU A 109 -9.47 5.14 3.57
C LEU A 109 -8.30 4.16 3.73
N GLN A 110 -8.56 2.85 3.85
CA GLN A 110 -7.52 1.83 4.05
C GLN A 110 -6.82 1.39 2.76
N GLU A 111 -7.59 1.21 1.67
CA GLU A 111 -7.08 0.52 0.47
C GLU A 111 -6.94 1.42 -0.76
N SER A 112 -7.72 2.50 -0.88
CA SER A 112 -7.77 3.26 -2.14
C SER A 112 -6.48 4.01 -2.43
N ALA A 113 -5.95 3.79 -3.63
CA ALA A 113 -4.79 4.48 -4.19
C ALA A 113 -5.14 5.84 -4.83
N ARG A 114 -6.42 6.19 -4.95
CA ARG A 114 -6.88 7.47 -5.51
C ARG A 114 -6.78 8.64 -4.53
N LEU A 115 -6.78 8.37 -3.21
CA LEU A 115 -6.63 9.40 -2.17
C LEU A 115 -5.19 9.90 -2.09
N ASP A 116 -5.00 11.21 -2.25
CA ASP A 116 -3.68 11.86 -2.12
C ASP A 116 -3.34 12.21 -0.65
N ASP A 117 -2.07 12.55 -0.38
CA ASP A 117 -1.63 12.87 0.98
C ASP A 117 -2.32 14.12 1.56
N GLY A 118 -2.74 15.08 0.71
CA GLY A 118 -3.43 16.29 1.12
C GLY A 118 -4.89 16.03 1.52
N GLU A 119 -5.57 15.15 0.80
CA GLU A 119 -6.89 14.62 1.18
C GLU A 119 -6.80 13.84 2.50
N LEU A 120 -5.80 12.96 2.67
CA LEU A 120 -5.60 12.24 3.93
C LEU A 120 -5.29 13.18 5.10
N VAL A 121 -4.54 14.27 4.89
CA VAL A 121 -4.31 15.31 5.92
C VAL A 121 -5.60 16.05 6.27
N LYS A 122 -6.42 16.47 5.28
CA LYS A 122 -7.72 17.10 5.52
C LYS A 122 -8.64 16.20 6.36
N ILE A 123 -8.67 14.91 6.06
CA ILE A 123 -9.46 13.90 6.78
C ILE A 123 -8.90 13.71 8.20
N ALA A 124 -7.59 13.61 8.38
CA ALA A 124 -6.95 13.53 9.70
C ALA A 124 -7.22 14.76 10.59
N SER A 125 -7.31 15.96 10.00
CA SER A 125 -7.61 17.20 10.71
C SER A 125 -9.07 17.36 11.10
N SER A 126 -10.01 16.79 10.34
CA SER A 126 -11.46 17.05 10.49
C SER A 126 -12.27 15.89 11.08
N LYS A 127 -11.90 14.63 10.83
CA LYS A 127 -12.69 13.46 11.23
C LYS A 127 -12.31 12.93 12.62
N GLY A 128 -13.12 11.97 13.09
CA GLY A 128 -12.97 11.30 14.39
C GLY A 128 -12.00 10.11 14.38
N GLU A 129 -11.67 9.64 15.58
CA GLU A 129 -10.75 8.51 15.82
C GLU A 129 -10.94 7.28 14.92
N PRO A 130 -12.17 6.82 14.58
CA PRO A 130 -12.35 5.65 13.69
C PRO A 130 -11.78 5.86 12.27
N HIS A 131 -11.97 7.04 11.68
CA HIS A 131 -11.42 7.40 10.36
C HIS A 131 -9.90 7.49 10.41
N LEU A 132 -9.35 8.08 11.49
CA LEU A 132 -7.91 8.19 11.69
C LEU A 132 -7.25 6.83 11.89
N LEU A 133 -7.91 5.88 12.55
CA LEU A 133 -7.49 4.48 12.65
C LEU A 133 -7.48 3.78 11.28
N ALA A 134 -8.46 4.06 10.42
CA ALA A 134 -8.50 3.55 9.05
C ALA A 134 -7.31 4.10 8.23
N VAL A 135 -7.05 5.41 8.26
CA VAL A 135 -5.88 6.02 7.58
C VAL A 135 -4.56 5.47 8.14
N ALA A 136 -4.42 5.37 9.47
CA ALA A 136 -3.24 4.77 10.11
C ALA A 136 -3.01 3.29 9.74
N GLY A 137 -4.05 2.61 9.25
CA GLY A 137 -4.01 1.25 8.75
C GLY A 137 -3.44 1.07 7.34
N ARG A 138 -3.26 2.14 6.56
CA ARG A 138 -2.72 2.08 5.19
C ARG A 138 -1.32 1.47 5.16
N TRP A 139 -1.02 0.69 4.12
CA TRP A 139 0.25 -0.04 3.96
C TRP A 139 1.49 0.88 3.86
N TRP A 140 1.29 2.15 3.49
CA TRP A 140 2.32 3.19 3.41
C TRP A 140 1.72 4.55 3.75
N LEU A 141 2.45 5.34 4.55
CA LEU A 141 2.10 6.72 4.88
C LEU A 141 3.36 7.58 4.84
N LYS A 142 3.24 8.81 4.31
CA LYS A 142 4.29 9.84 4.40
C LYS A 142 4.21 10.58 5.73
N GLU A 143 5.31 11.20 6.11
CA GLU A 143 5.47 11.91 7.39
C GLU A 143 4.42 13.01 7.58
N ILE A 144 4.06 13.74 6.52
CA ILE A 144 3.01 14.77 6.56
C ILE A 144 1.65 14.22 7.01
N VAL A 145 1.30 12.99 6.63
CA VAL A 145 0.05 12.34 7.03
C VAL A 145 0.16 11.80 8.45
N THR A 146 1.29 11.16 8.81
CA THR A 146 1.46 10.66 10.18
C THR A 146 1.49 11.77 11.21
N ASP A 147 2.10 12.91 10.88
CA ASP A 147 2.21 14.04 11.80
C ASP A 147 0.85 14.70 12.00
N ALA A 148 0.01 14.79 10.95
CA ALA A 148 -1.39 15.21 11.08
C ALA A 148 -2.21 14.23 11.95
N LEU A 149 -2.02 12.91 11.81
CA LEU A 149 -2.66 11.91 12.67
C LEU A 149 -2.21 12.01 14.15
N LEU A 150 -0.90 12.20 14.38
CA LEU A 150 -0.32 12.27 15.73
C LEU A 150 -0.63 13.59 16.44
N ALA A 151 -0.79 14.69 15.71
CA ALA A 151 -1.22 15.98 16.27
C ALA A 151 -2.57 15.89 17.02
N ARG A 152 -3.43 14.94 16.64
CA ARG A 152 -4.74 14.68 17.25
C ARG A 152 -4.65 13.87 18.56
N ARG A 153 -3.48 13.29 18.87
CA ARG A 153 -3.12 12.63 20.14
C ARG A 153 -4.01 11.44 20.59
N TYR A 154 -4.79 10.83 19.70
CA TYR A 154 -5.52 9.59 20.00
C TYR A 154 -4.57 8.41 20.28
N PRO A 155 -4.61 7.77 21.48
CA PRO A 155 -3.69 6.68 21.82
C PRO A 155 -3.81 5.47 20.88
N SER A 156 -5.03 5.13 20.44
CA SER A 156 -5.27 4.02 19.52
C SER A 156 -4.59 4.22 18.16
N VAL A 157 -4.64 5.44 17.63
CA VAL A 157 -4.01 5.87 16.38
C VAL A 157 -2.49 5.80 16.54
N SER A 158 -1.95 6.29 17.66
CA SER A 158 -0.51 6.17 17.96
C SER A 158 -0.05 4.72 18.07
N ARG A 159 -0.81 3.82 18.69
CA ARG A 159 -0.52 2.36 18.69
C ARG A 159 -0.54 1.79 17.28
N ARG A 160 -1.56 2.13 16.47
CA ARG A 160 -1.68 1.66 15.08
C ARG A 160 -0.51 2.12 14.21
N LEU A 161 -0.09 3.38 14.33
CA LEU A 161 1.08 3.93 13.64
C LEU A 161 2.39 3.31 14.14
N ALA A 162 2.57 3.14 15.47
CA ALA A 162 3.75 2.49 16.02
C ALA A 162 3.91 1.03 15.56
N ALA A 163 2.80 0.31 15.41
CA ALA A 163 2.77 -1.05 14.86
C ALA A 163 2.89 -1.12 13.33
N ASN A 164 2.73 -0.01 12.60
CA ASN A 164 2.78 0.05 11.14
C ASN A 164 4.22 0.34 10.62
N PRO A 165 4.93 -0.66 10.05
CA PRO A 165 6.30 -0.46 9.53
C PRO A 165 6.36 0.34 8.22
N GLY A 166 5.23 0.52 7.53
CA GLY A 166 5.10 1.32 6.31
C GLY A 166 4.81 2.80 6.56
N ALA A 167 4.39 3.16 7.77
CA ALA A 167 4.19 4.55 8.16
C ALA A 167 5.55 5.23 8.43
N ARG A 168 5.95 6.20 7.60
CA ARG A 168 7.09 7.09 7.87
C ARG A 168 6.66 8.12 8.91
N VAL A 169 7.42 8.25 10.00
CA VAL A 169 7.13 9.19 11.10
C VAL A 169 8.31 10.14 11.24
N SER A 170 8.04 11.45 11.33
CA SER A 170 9.11 12.44 11.49
C SER A 170 9.76 12.37 12.88
N GLY A 171 10.90 13.05 13.05
CA GLY A 171 11.53 13.19 14.37
C GLY A 171 10.59 13.82 15.43
N ASN A 172 9.75 14.77 15.01
CA ASN A 172 8.75 15.41 15.86
C ASN A 172 7.60 14.45 16.17
N GLY A 173 7.11 13.69 15.17
CA GLY A 173 6.12 12.64 15.36
C GLY A 173 6.58 11.58 16.36
N PHE A 174 7.85 11.15 16.30
CA PHE A 174 8.43 10.23 17.28
C PHE A 174 8.48 10.84 18.69
N ALA A 175 8.78 12.13 18.85
CA ALA A 175 8.74 12.78 20.15
C ALA A 175 7.32 12.78 20.76
N VAL A 176 6.29 13.01 19.94
CA VAL A 176 4.88 12.91 20.36
C VAL A 176 4.53 11.48 20.79
N ILE A 177 4.88 10.46 20.00
CA ILE A 177 4.61 9.06 20.33
C ILE A 177 5.34 8.65 21.63
N VAL A 178 6.60 9.07 21.81
CA VAL A 178 7.38 8.73 23.01
C VAL A 178 6.79 9.40 24.26
N GLY A 179 6.32 10.64 24.17
CA GLY A 179 5.59 11.28 25.28
C GLY A 179 4.28 10.57 25.62
N GLN A 180 3.50 10.11 24.63
CA GLN A 180 2.31 9.29 24.89
C GLN A 180 2.64 7.91 25.48
N ALA A 181 3.79 7.34 25.11
CA ALA A 181 4.24 6.02 25.56
C ALA A 181 4.60 5.96 27.05
N GLU A 182 4.81 7.10 27.72
CA GLU A 182 5.08 7.15 29.17
C GLU A 182 3.88 6.67 29.99
N GLY A 183 2.65 6.91 29.52
CA GLY A 183 1.41 6.39 30.09
C GLY A 183 0.89 5.09 29.46
N ASP A 184 1.54 4.58 28.40
CA ASP A 184 1.04 3.47 27.59
C ASP A 184 2.14 2.40 27.36
N PRO A 185 2.19 1.36 28.20
CA PRO A 185 3.18 0.27 28.10
C PRO A 185 3.15 -0.49 26.77
N GLU A 186 2.02 -0.56 26.08
CA GLU A 186 1.91 -1.25 24.78
C GLU A 186 2.47 -0.40 23.66
N LEU A 187 2.16 0.90 23.67
CA LEU A 187 2.75 1.88 22.77
C LEU A 187 4.28 1.94 22.95
N ALA A 188 4.75 1.95 24.20
CA ALA A 188 6.18 1.94 24.52
C ALA A 188 6.93 0.75 23.93
N VAL A 189 6.37 -0.47 24.06
CA VAL A 189 6.95 -1.67 23.44
C VAL A 189 6.91 -1.58 21.92
N SER A 190 5.81 -1.10 21.34
CA SER A 190 5.61 -1.01 19.89
C SER A 190 6.59 -0.02 19.25
N VAL A 191 6.71 1.20 19.79
CA VAL A 191 7.61 2.24 19.26
C VAL A 191 9.08 1.92 19.54
N GLY A 192 9.44 1.40 20.72
CA GLY A 192 10.84 1.07 21.04
C GLY A 192 11.44 -0.09 20.23
N VAL A 193 10.60 -0.90 19.59
CA VAL A 193 10.98 -1.95 18.64
C VAL A 193 11.26 -1.40 17.23
N ARG A 194 10.71 -0.24 16.87
CA ARG A 194 10.92 0.37 15.55
C ARG A 194 12.40 0.68 15.29
N VAL A 195 12.81 0.44 14.05
CA VAL A 195 14.22 0.57 13.61
C VAL A 195 14.57 2.05 13.40
N ASP A 196 13.63 2.81 12.86
CA ASP A 196 13.71 4.23 12.50
C ASP A 196 13.57 5.21 13.68
N LEU A 197 13.21 4.74 14.88
CA LEU A 197 13.21 5.57 16.10
C LEU A 197 14.61 6.18 16.37
N PRO A 198 14.74 7.51 16.51
CA PRO A 198 16.01 8.17 16.85
C PRO A 198 16.67 7.66 18.13
N SER A 199 18.00 7.72 18.19
CA SER A 199 18.78 7.09 19.26
C SER A 199 18.56 7.75 20.63
N GLU A 200 18.31 9.05 20.61
CA GLU A 200 18.09 9.96 21.74
C GLU A 200 16.74 9.63 22.39
N LEU A 201 15.67 9.61 21.58
CA LEU A 201 14.32 9.23 21.99
C LEU A 201 14.25 7.77 22.45
N ARG A 202 14.98 6.87 21.80
CA ARG A 202 15.11 5.47 22.25
C ARG A 202 15.80 5.35 23.62
N ARG A 203 16.82 6.18 23.88
CA ARG A 203 17.49 6.25 25.21
C ARG A 203 16.57 6.86 26.27
N GLN A 204 15.79 7.89 25.94
CA GLN A 204 14.76 8.45 26.81
C GLN A 204 13.73 7.39 27.20
N LEU A 205 13.12 6.72 26.21
CA LEU A 205 12.10 5.70 26.44
C LEU A 205 12.61 4.53 27.28
N LEU A 206 13.88 4.13 27.18
CA LEU A 206 14.47 3.11 28.05
C LEU A 206 14.71 3.57 29.50
N ARG A 207 14.84 4.88 29.74
CA ARG A 207 14.95 5.48 31.08
C ARG A 207 13.58 5.64 31.74
N SER A 208 12.56 6.12 31.02
CA SER A 208 11.20 6.28 31.55
C SER A 208 10.41 4.96 31.62
N ALA A 209 10.74 3.96 30.81
CA ALA A 209 10.11 2.64 30.86
C ALA A 209 10.32 1.92 32.21
N THR A 210 9.24 1.34 32.74
CA THR A 210 9.29 0.37 33.83
C THR A 210 10.11 -0.87 33.46
N ASP A 211 10.60 -1.61 34.47
CA ASP A 211 11.45 -2.79 34.25
C ASP A 211 10.76 -3.88 33.39
N THR A 212 9.43 -4.01 33.51
CA THR A 212 8.63 -4.92 32.69
C THR A 212 8.61 -4.50 31.22
N VAL A 213 8.44 -3.21 30.92
CA VAL A 213 8.52 -2.66 29.56
C VAL A 213 9.93 -2.77 29.01
N ARG A 214 10.96 -2.45 29.80
CA ARG A 214 12.38 -2.60 29.41
C ARG A 214 12.72 -4.05 29.05
N THR A 215 12.26 -5.01 29.86
CA THR A 215 12.46 -6.45 29.61
C THR A 215 11.72 -6.92 28.35
N ARG A 216 10.48 -6.48 28.13
CA ARG A 216 9.71 -6.76 26.90
C ARG A 216 10.40 -6.19 25.65
N LEU A 217 10.87 -4.95 25.70
CA LEU A 217 11.60 -4.28 24.62
C LEU A 217 12.88 -5.01 24.21
N LEU A 218 13.74 -5.33 25.19
CA LEU A 218 14.99 -6.06 24.95
C LEU A 218 14.72 -7.46 24.36
N SER A 219 13.70 -8.15 24.88
CA SER A 219 13.27 -9.46 24.38
C SER A 219 12.74 -9.40 22.95
N ALA A 220 11.89 -8.42 22.63
CA ALA A 220 11.36 -8.25 21.27
C ALA A 220 12.46 -7.92 20.25
N ARG A 221 13.39 -7.01 20.58
CA ARG A 221 14.52 -6.67 19.70
C ARG A 221 15.48 -7.85 19.51
N ARG A 222 15.71 -8.68 20.53
CA ARG A 222 16.48 -9.94 20.40
C ARG A 222 15.86 -10.89 19.36
N ARG A 223 14.54 -11.10 19.38
CA ARG A 223 13.83 -11.95 18.38
C ARG A 223 13.94 -11.40 16.95
N ILE A 224 13.89 -10.09 16.78
CA ILE A 224 13.99 -9.45 15.46
C ILE A 224 15.42 -9.53 14.91
N CYS A 225 16.43 -9.39 15.77
CA CYS A 225 17.83 -9.56 15.40
C CYS A 225 18.15 -11.01 15.00
N SER A 226 17.71 -12.00 15.79
CA SER A 226 17.94 -13.43 15.49
C SER A 226 17.20 -13.92 14.25
N ARG A 227 16.06 -13.32 13.90
CA ARG A 227 15.37 -13.58 12.63
C ARG A 227 16.12 -12.98 11.43
N LYS A 228 16.74 -11.81 11.57
CA LYS A 228 17.57 -11.18 10.52
C LYS A 228 18.88 -11.94 10.26
N SER A 229 19.52 -12.53 11.28
CA SER A 229 20.73 -13.33 11.07
C SER A 229 20.44 -14.64 10.35
N ARG A 230 19.37 -15.37 10.73
CA ARG A 230 18.95 -16.59 10.02
C ARG A 230 18.59 -16.36 8.55
N ALA A 231 18.03 -15.19 8.21
CA ALA A 231 17.66 -14.84 6.83
C ALA A 231 18.84 -14.36 5.95
N ARG A 232 20.07 -14.23 6.51
CA ARG A 232 21.26 -13.78 5.78
C ARG A 232 22.29 -14.88 5.47
N SER A 233 22.12 -16.08 6.02
CA SER A 233 22.93 -17.23 5.62
C SER A 233 22.49 -17.68 4.21
N PRO A 234 23.38 -17.68 3.19
CA PRO A 234 23.05 -18.31 1.92
C PRO A 234 22.85 -19.82 2.14
N PRO A 235 21.97 -20.49 1.39
CA PRO A 235 21.88 -21.93 1.43
C PRO A 235 23.25 -22.51 1.03
N LEU A 236 23.80 -23.38 1.88
CA LEU A 236 24.98 -24.15 1.52
C LEU A 236 24.67 -24.94 0.24
N PRO A 237 25.55 -24.92 -0.77
CA PRO A 237 25.33 -25.72 -1.97
C PRO A 237 25.26 -27.20 -1.58
N PRO A 238 24.38 -28.00 -2.21
CA PRO A 238 24.34 -29.43 -1.94
C PRO A 238 25.70 -30.03 -2.28
N ALA A 239 26.31 -30.74 -1.33
CA ALA A 239 27.60 -31.37 -1.52
C ALA A 239 27.52 -32.38 -2.67
N SER A 240 28.05 -32.01 -3.83
CA SER A 240 28.12 -32.91 -4.98
C SER A 240 29.05 -34.06 -4.65
N ARG A 241 28.48 -35.26 -4.45
CA ARG A 241 29.22 -36.52 -4.48
C ARG A 241 29.72 -36.76 -5.91
N ALA A 242 30.78 -36.04 -6.29
CA ALA A 242 31.56 -36.35 -7.48
C ALA A 242 32.15 -37.75 -7.28
N ARG A 243 31.72 -38.70 -8.11
CA ARG A 243 32.36 -40.02 -8.18
C ARG A 243 33.70 -39.80 -8.88
N CYS A 244 34.81 -40.18 -8.23
CA CYS A 244 36.09 -40.27 -8.91
C CYS A 244 36.00 -41.38 -9.99
N PRO A 245 36.32 -41.10 -11.27
CA PRO A 245 36.71 -42.14 -12.19
C PRO A 245 38.14 -42.58 -11.88
N VAL A 246 38.39 -43.88 -11.94
CA VAL A 246 39.73 -44.49 -11.84
C VAL A 246 40.36 -44.55 -13.23
N SER A 247 41.70 -44.61 -13.30
CA SER A 247 42.54 -44.80 -14.52
C SER A 247 42.85 -43.53 -15.32
N ALA A 248 44.01 -43.34 -15.98
CA ALA A 248 45.35 -43.95 -15.84
C ALA A 248 46.35 -43.16 -16.73
N ILE A 249 47.60 -42.97 -16.25
CA ILE A 249 48.90 -42.94 -16.99
C ILE A 249 48.90 -42.22 -18.38
N SER A 250 49.59 -41.09 -18.60
CA SER A 250 51.01 -41.10 -19.01
C SER A 250 51.68 -39.71 -19.14
N LYS A 251 52.93 -39.62 -18.66
CA LYS A 251 54.12 -38.88 -19.19
C LYS A 251 54.03 -37.39 -19.62
N ALA A 252 54.80 -36.56 -18.88
CA ALA A 252 55.50 -35.36 -19.36
C ALA A 252 56.74 -35.78 -20.22
N PRO A 253 57.55 -34.89 -20.87
CA PRO A 253 57.89 -33.48 -20.59
C PRO A 253 57.58 -32.53 -21.79
N SER A 254 58.01 -31.26 -21.92
CA SER A 254 58.94 -30.39 -21.14
C SER A 254 58.59 -28.89 -21.30
N ALA A 255 59.20 -28.04 -20.46
CA ALA A 255 59.40 -26.59 -20.68
C ALA A 255 60.86 -26.34 -21.23
N PRO A 256 61.36 -25.12 -21.59
CA PRO A 256 60.85 -23.79 -21.20
C PRO A 256 60.96 -22.60 -22.21
N SER A 257 60.11 -21.59 -21.97
CA SER A 257 60.36 -20.13 -21.90
C SER A 257 61.02 -19.28 -23.01
N GLN A 258 60.57 -18.01 -23.05
CA GLN A 258 61.22 -16.77 -23.55
C GLN A 258 61.23 -16.50 -25.08
N VAL A 259 61.29 -15.26 -25.63
CA VAL A 259 61.05 -13.83 -25.21
C VAL A 259 61.00 -12.96 -26.51
N SER A 260 60.48 -11.72 -26.45
CA SER A 260 60.58 -10.59 -27.44
C SER A 260 59.28 -10.26 -28.23
N ARG A 261 58.71 -9.04 -28.15
CA ARG A 261 59.06 -7.75 -28.85
C ARG A 261 58.86 -7.84 -30.38
N HIS A 262 58.27 -6.88 -31.13
CA HIS A 262 57.79 -5.50 -30.88
C HIS A 262 56.70 -5.12 -31.94
N PRO A 263 56.12 -3.90 -32.00
CA PRO A 263 54.87 -3.61 -32.74
C PRO A 263 55.02 -2.94 -34.12
N ALA A 264 53.99 -3.08 -34.97
CA ALA A 264 53.66 -2.24 -36.15
C ALA A 264 52.23 -2.62 -36.63
N SER A 265 51.19 -1.81 -36.42
CA SER A 265 50.72 -0.65 -37.22
C SER A 265 49.88 -0.99 -38.47
N SER A 266 48.62 -0.50 -38.49
CA SER A 266 47.72 -0.32 -39.65
C SER A 266 47.38 -1.55 -40.53
N THR A 267 46.10 -1.83 -40.82
CA THR A 267 45.37 -1.11 -41.87
C THR A 267 43.85 -1.27 -41.73
N ARG A 268 43.10 -0.22 -42.10
CA ARG A 268 41.63 -0.20 -42.16
C ARG A 268 41.06 -1.26 -43.11
N ARG A 269 39.95 -1.90 -42.72
CA ARG A 269 38.81 -2.15 -43.64
C ARG A 269 37.49 -1.77 -42.98
N ARG A 270 36.67 -1.02 -43.71
CA ARG A 270 35.25 -0.74 -43.41
C ARG A 270 34.39 -1.84 -44.04
N CYS A 271 33.22 -2.10 -43.42
CA CYS A 271 31.89 -2.35 -44.02
C CYS A 271 31.04 -3.05 -42.92
N SER A 272 29.97 -2.49 -42.33
CA SER A 272 28.73 -1.85 -42.81
C SER A 272 27.55 -2.84 -43.00
N ALA A 273 26.66 -2.91 -42.00
CA ALA A 273 25.22 -3.28 -42.04
C ALA A 273 24.74 -3.32 -40.57
N LEU A 274 23.94 -2.35 -40.10
CA LEU A 274 22.46 -2.25 -40.14
C LEU A 274 21.73 -3.12 -39.08
N PRO A 275 20.56 -2.68 -38.55
CA PRO A 275 20.15 -3.00 -37.19
C PRO A 275 19.08 -4.10 -37.09
N SER A 276 19.07 -4.83 -35.97
CA SER A 276 17.99 -5.75 -35.61
C SER A 276 17.24 -5.29 -34.36
N SER A 277 15.94 -5.05 -34.56
CA SER A 277 14.90 -4.88 -33.54
C SER A 277 14.95 -5.98 -32.47
N GLY A 278 14.75 -5.61 -31.19
CA GLY A 278 14.83 -6.53 -30.04
C GLY A 278 13.97 -6.07 -28.86
N ALA A 279 12.68 -6.37 -28.93
CA ALA A 279 11.62 -6.01 -27.97
C ALA A 279 12.01 -5.97 -26.47
N MET A 280 11.82 -4.80 -25.83
CA MET A 280 11.79 -4.68 -24.36
C MET A 280 10.52 -5.31 -23.78
N LYS A 281 10.61 -6.54 -23.26
CA LYS A 281 9.56 -7.12 -22.40
C LYS A 281 9.60 -6.49 -21.00
N LYS A 282 8.59 -5.69 -20.66
CA LYS A 282 8.31 -5.26 -19.27
C LYS A 282 7.95 -6.49 -18.41
N PRO A 283 8.52 -6.67 -17.20
CA PRO A 283 8.09 -7.72 -16.28
C PRO A 283 6.81 -7.29 -15.55
N SER A 284 5.73 -8.04 -15.76
CA SER A 284 4.46 -7.85 -15.04
C SER A 284 4.60 -8.27 -13.56
N ARG A 285 4.44 -7.32 -12.64
CA ARG A 285 4.39 -7.62 -11.19
C ARG A 285 3.03 -8.21 -10.83
N ARG A 286 2.89 -9.52 -11.02
CA ARG A 286 1.68 -10.27 -10.63
C ARG A 286 1.61 -10.40 -9.11
N TRP A 287 0.56 -9.87 -8.52
CA TRP A 287 0.28 -9.98 -7.08
C TRP A 287 -0.03 -11.46 -6.72
N ARG A 288 0.48 -11.92 -5.57
CA ARG A 288 -0.05 -13.09 -4.87
C ARG A 288 -0.03 -12.82 -3.37
N CYS A 289 -1.23 -12.71 -2.79
CA CYS A 289 -1.43 -12.70 -1.35
C CYS A 289 -1.20 -14.12 -0.81
N CYS A 290 -0.37 -14.27 0.22
CA CYS A 290 -0.28 -15.50 1.00
C CYS A 290 -1.43 -15.54 2.01
N ARG A 291 -2.49 -16.31 1.73
CA ARG A 291 -3.39 -16.81 2.78
C ARG A 291 -2.73 -18.03 3.43
N ASN A 292 -2.66 -18.05 4.76
CA ASN A 292 -2.28 -19.25 5.51
C ASN A 292 -3.46 -20.26 5.50
N PRO A 293 -3.20 -21.57 5.45
CA PRO A 293 -4.22 -22.58 5.73
C PRO A 293 -4.48 -22.69 7.25
N PRO A 294 -5.66 -23.19 7.67
CA PRO A 294 -5.94 -23.47 9.07
C PRO A 294 -5.17 -24.71 9.56
N SER A 295 -4.72 -24.67 10.82
CA SER A 295 -4.23 -25.84 11.55
C SER A 295 -5.39 -26.77 11.89
N ARG A 296 -5.16 -28.08 11.74
CA ARG A 296 -5.94 -29.12 12.43
C ARG A 296 -5.53 -29.22 13.89
#